data_AF-A0A358WBI9-F1
#
_entry.id   AF-A0A358WBI9-F1
#
_cell.length_a   1.000
_cell.length_b   1.000
_cell.length_c   1.000
_cell.angle_alpha   90.00
_cell.angle_beta   90.00
_cell.angle_gamma   90.00
#
_symmetry.space_group_name_H-M   'P 1'
#
loop_
_entity.id
_entity.type
_entity.pdbx_description
1 polymer ?
#
loop_
_entity_poly.entity_id
_entity_poly.type
_entity_poly.pdbx_seq_one_letter_code
_entity_poly.pdbx_strand_id
1 'polypeptide(L)'
;MTYIVLDMEWSQPVCKEKTRIAGTKVLQVEIIQIGAVAVTDGKISENFFSEFVKPRYYTELKGRIKKLTGITKDDLKDADDLVIVMERFRQWCEGFGDSIIATWGPDDIPTLRGQCLFYNYDVSWLSDWFNLQPLMTRQYDIDRPQITLQSAVEITGVQQELDYHSAINDAYYTALVLTKINNIPSEIEWQRKVDYAHTNPFRRICQTSYGTVKTARMNSVPRLSPLNRYVCPICGKPATLKGKLVWLRPMNYMAVMHCNKHSIKVTVRFEKKADREYLWTKRYVLSDEKDENLYDSLINKDLPAPAFVTDRTVKPDRSDKTYRRFLPKQNTRRKTKMSSERKNNG
;
A
#
# COMPACT_ATOMS: atom_id res chain seq x y z
N MET A 1 -26.87 4.35 19.45
CA MET A 1 -25.58 3.71 19.08
C MET A 1 -24.47 4.59 19.59
N THR A 2 -23.44 4.02 20.24
CA THR A 2 -22.31 4.79 20.77
C THR A 2 -21.08 4.64 19.89
N TYR A 3 -20.41 5.76 19.61
CA TYR A 3 -19.12 5.79 18.96
C TYR A 3 -18.05 6.27 19.94
N ILE A 4 -16.98 5.50 20.10
CA ILE A 4 -15.81 5.92 20.89
C ILE A 4 -14.82 6.56 19.93
N VAL A 5 -14.69 7.88 19.96
CA VAL A 5 -13.74 8.60 19.15
C VAL A 5 -12.38 8.56 19.84
N LEU A 6 -11.38 7.98 19.19
CA LEU A 6 -10.05 7.73 19.71
C LEU A 6 -9.01 8.50 18.90
N ASP A 7 -8.05 9.09 19.61
CA ASP A 7 -6.80 9.62 19.06
C ASP A 7 -5.64 9.30 20.02
N MET A 8 -4.42 9.23 19.49
CA MET A 8 -3.24 8.91 20.29
C MET A 8 -2.01 9.69 19.82
N GLU A 9 -1.14 9.96 20.77
CA GLU A 9 0.20 10.47 20.48
C GLU A 9 1.26 9.41 20.77
N TRP A 10 2.35 9.40 20.01
CA TRP A 10 3.40 8.39 20.16
C TRP A 10 4.84 8.93 20.04
N SER A 11 5.73 8.35 20.83
CA SER A 11 7.18 8.45 20.72
C SER A 11 7.72 7.56 19.60
N GLN A 12 8.86 7.94 19.04
CA GLN A 12 9.51 7.22 17.94
C GLN A 12 11.00 6.98 18.23
N PRO A 13 11.58 5.87 17.74
CA PRO A 13 12.99 5.57 17.95
C PRO A 13 13.89 6.64 17.33
N VAL A 14 14.99 6.97 18.01
CA VAL A 14 15.96 7.97 17.50
C VAL A 14 16.61 7.58 16.16
N CYS A 15 16.73 6.28 15.89
CA CYS A 15 17.18 5.74 14.61
C CYS A 15 16.49 4.39 14.29
N LYS A 16 16.52 3.97 13.02
CA LYS A 16 15.79 2.77 12.56
C LYS A 16 16.28 1.49 13.24
N GLU A 17 17.56 1.43 13.60
CA GLU A 17 18.18 0.27 14.25
C GLU A 17 17.58 0.00 15.63
N LYS A 18 17.11 1.05 16.33
CA LYS A 18 16.46 0.93 17.65
C LYS A 18 15.01 0.45 17.58
N THR A 19 14.45 0.22 16.39
CA THR A 19 13.14 -0.44 16.25
C THR A 19 13.18 -1.91 16.66
N ARG A 20 14.35 -2.55 16.65
CA ARG A 20 14.52 -3.94 17.08
C ARG A 20 14.83 -4.00 18.56
N ILE A 21 13.85 -4.41 19.35
CA ILE A 21 13.97 -4.63 20.78
C ILE A 21 14.41 -6.07 21.04
N ALA A 22 15.44 -6.23 21.88
CA ALA A 22 16.05 -7.52 22.19
C ALA A 22 16.41 -8.34 20.93
N GLY A 23 16.81 -7.65 19.85
CA GLY A 23 17.29 -8.24 18.60
C GLY A 23 16.23 -8.92 17.71
N THR A 24 14.99 -9.11 18.19
CA THR A 24 14.00 -9.97 17.50
C THR A 24 12.62 -9.33 17.38
N LYS A 25 12.15 -8.58 18.38
CA LYS A 25 10.83 -7.93 18.33
C LYS A 25 10.93 -6.55 17.69
N VAL A 26 10.04 -6.23 16.76
CA VAL A 26 10.00 -4.91 16.11
C VAL A 26 8.94 -4.05 16.81
N LEU A 27 9.36 -2.89 17.32
CA LEU A 27 8.49 -1.86 17.89
C LEU A 27 8.65 -0.59 17.03
N GLN A 28 7.61 -0.17 16.33
CA GLN A 28 7.73 0.99 15.43
C GLN A 28 7.66 2.32 16.20
N VAL A 29 6.76 2.38 17.17
CA VAL A 29 6.46 3.56 17.99
C VAL A 29 6.04 3.11 19.41
N GLU A 30 6.07 4.03 20.37
CA GLU A 30 5.50 3.84 21.71
C GLU A 30 4.41 4.88 21.97
N ILE A 31 3.20 4.46 22.33
CA ILE A 31 2.11 5.37 22.65
C ILE A 31 2.50 6.09 23.94
N ILE A 32 2.30 7.40 23.96
CA ILE A 32 2.62 8.28 25.09
C ILE A 32 1.40 9.05 25.61
N GLN A 33 0.30 9.06 24.86
CA GLN A 33 -0.99 9.61 25.30
C GLN A 33 -2.12 8.88 24.59
N ILE A 34 -3.22 8.62 25.32
CA ILE A 34 -4.48 8.09 24.78
C ILE A 34 -5.57 9.09 25.13
N GLY A 35 -6.27 9.60 24.10
CA GLY A 35 -7.42 10.47 24.25
C GLY A 35 -8.66 9.84 23.63
N ALA A 36 -9.77 9.81 24.36
CA ALA A 36 -11.03 9.34 23.81
C ALA A 36 -12.26 10.08 24.31
N VAL A 37 -13.26 10.17 23.43
CA VAL A 37 -14.53 10.85 23.64
C VAL A 37 -15.67 9.97 23.15
N ALA A 38 -16.69 9.76 23.97
CA ALA A 38 -17.87 9.00 23.56
C ALA A 38 -18.92 9.91 22.91
N VAL A 39 -19.54 9.43 21.82
CA VAL A 39 -20.67 10.09 21.15
C VAL A 39 -21.84 9.11 21.10
N THR A 40 -22.91 9.41 21.85
CA THR A 40 -24.12 8.58 21.89
C THR A 40 -25.28 9.37 21.28
N ASP A 41 -25.88 8.82 20.22
CA ASP A 41 -27.02 9.41 19.52
C ASP A 41 -26.80 10.88 19.13
N GLY A 42 -25.59 11.17 18.62
CA GLY A 42 -25.16 12.50 18.16
C GLY A 42 -24.77 13.47 19.28
N LYS A 43 -24.80 13.04 20.55
CA LYS A 43 -24.39 13.85 21.70
C LYS A 43 -23.03 13.42 22.22
N ILE A 44 -22.15 14.39 22.40
CA ILE A 44 -20.82 14.18 22.99
C ILE A 44 -20.98 14.01 24.50
N SER A 45 -20.38 12.96 25.07
CA SER A 45 -20.32 12.75 26.51
C SER A 45 -19.31 13.69 27.16
N GLU A 46 -19.60 14.16 28.38
CA GLU A 46 -18.65 14.93 29.20
C GLU A 46 -17.63 14.03 29.93
N ASN A 47 -17.85 12.72 29.96
CA ASN A 47 -16.92 11.76 30.55
C ASN A 47 -15.83 11.43 29.53
N PHE A 48 -14.73 12.17 29.54
CA PHE A 48 -13.58 11.97 28.66
C PHE A 48 -12.57 10.98 29.23
N PHE A 49 -11.87 10.26 28.34
CA PHE A 49 -10.67 9.49 28.70
C PHE A 49 -9.43 10.23 28.22
N SER A 50 -8.50 10.55 29.12
CA SER A 50 -7.24 11.20 28.78
C SER A 50 -6.16 10.73 29.75
N GLU A 51 -5.29 9.85 29.28
CA GLU A 51 -4.18 9.32 30.09
C GLU A 51 -2.87 9.39 29.32
N PHE A 52 -1.81 9.81 30.02
CA PHE A 52 -0.44 9.64 29.54
C PHE A 52 0.01 8.19 29.72
N VAL A 53 0.90 7.75 28.85
CA VAL A 53 1.48 6.41 28.86
C VAL A 53 2.99 6.52 28.96
N LYS A 54 3.58 5.80 29.91
CA LYS A 54 5.03 5.79 30.09
C LYS A 54 5.71 4.91 29.05
N PRO A 55 6.58 5.46 28.17
CA PRO A 55 7.33 4.66 27.21
C PRO A 55 8.44 3.88 27.93
N ARG A 56 8.68 2.62 27.53
CA ARG A 56 9.71 1.76 28.11
C ARG A 56 11.02 1.78 27.32
N TYR A 57 10.97 2.00 26.01
CA TYR A 57 12.12 1.88 25.11
C TYR A 57 12.54 3.21 24.47
N TYR A 58 11.59 4.10 24.20
CA TYR A 58 11.72 5.40 23.54
C TYR A 58 11.46 6.51 24.55
N THR A 59 12.16 6.42 25.70
CA THR A 59 12.10 7.35 26.84
C THR A 59 12.65 8.74 26.52
N GLU A 60 13.45 8.86 25.46
CA GLU A 60 13.92 10.13 24.93
C GLU A 60 12.97 10.65 23.85
N LEU A 61 12.11 11.60 24.22
CA LEU A 61 11.27 12.31 23.26
C LEU A 61 12.12 13.17 22.32
N LYS A 62 11.98 12.94 21.01
CA LYS A 62 12.59 13.80 20.00
C LYS A 62 12.03 15.21 20.10
N GLY A 63 12.88 16.22 19.89
CA GLY A 63 12.46 17.62 19.93
C GLY A 63 11.30 17.96 18.99
N ARG A 64 11.17 17.27 17.85
CA ARG A 64 10.01 17.42 16.95
C ARG A 64 8.71 16.95 17.59
N ILE A 65 8.72 15.83 18.31
CA ILE A 65 7.52 15.28 18.97
C ILE A 65 7.10 16.23 20.09
N LYS A 66 8.04 16.63 20.96
CA LYS A 66 7.77 17.61 22.02
C LYS A 66 7.20 18.93 21.50
N LYS A 67 7.72 19.44 20.37
CA LYS A 67 7.20 20.67 19.74
C LYS A 67 5.83 20.50 19.11
N LEU A 68 5.52 19.30 18.63
CA LEU A 68 4.25 19.00 17.98
C LEU A 68 3.17 18.83 19.04
N THR A 69 3.41 17.97 20.03
CA THR A 69 2.38 17.53 20.98
C THR A 69 2.36 18.30 22.29
N GLY A 70 3.39 19.11 22.56
CA GLY A 70 3.59 19.76 23.86
C GLY A 70 4.03 18.81 24.99
N ILE A 71 3.91 17.50 24.81
CA ILE A 71 4.21 16.49 25.83
C ILE A 71 5.69 16.54 26.23
N THR A 72 5.92 16.64 27.54
CA THR A 72 7.23 16.70 28.16
C THR A 72 7.61 15.38 28.82
N LYS A 73 8.87 15.25 29.24
CA LYS A 73 9.31 14.07 30.00
C LYS A 73 8.67 14.02 31.40
N ASP A 74 8.35 15.18 31.97
CA ASP A 74 7.77 15.27 33.31
C ASP A 74 6.32 14.76 33.29
N ASP A 75 5.57 15.04 32.22
CA ASP A 75 4.21 14.50 32.01
C ASP A 75 4.19 12.96 31.97
N LEU A 76 5.23 12.35 31.42
CA LEU A 76 5.35 10.89 31.25
C LEU A 76 6.04 10.18 32.43
N LYS A 77 6.62 10.93 33.36
CA LYS A 77 7.48 10.39 34.43
C LYS A 77 6.71 9.47 35.36
N ASP A 78 5.54 9.96 35.80
CA ASP A 78 4.67 9.32 36.78
C ASP A 78 3.45 8.65 36.12
N ALA A 79 3.41 8.65 34.78
CA ALA A 79 2.43 7.90 34.01
C ALA A 79 2.61 6.39 34.19
N ASP A 80 1.52 5.65 34.05
CA ASP A 80 1.52 4.20 34.08
C ASP A 80 1.96 3.60 32.73
N ASP A 81 2.40 2.35 32.76
CA ASP A 81 2.71 1.59 31.55
C ASP A 81 1.44 1.33 30.71
N LEU A 82 1.61 1.16 29.39
CA LEU A 82 0.52 0.95 28.44
C LEU A 82 -0.50 -0.10 28.90
N VAL A 83 -0.06 -1.25 29.43
CA VAL A 83 -0.95 -2.34 29.85
C VAL A 83 -1.95 -1.90 30.92
N ILE A 84 -1.51 -1.06 31.87
CA ILE A 84 -2.37 -0.55 32.94
C ILE A 84 -3.36 0.47 32.38
N VAL A 85 -2.87 1.40 31.55
CA VAL A 85 -3.72 2.42 30.90
C VAL A 85 -4.75 1.76 30.00
N MET A 86 -4.40 0.68 29.29
CA MET A 86 -5.32 -0.06 28.44
C MET A 86 -6.42 -0.80 29.20
N GLU A 87 -6.14 -1.26 30.42
CA GLU A 87 -7.16 -1.86 31.29
C GLU A 87 -8.16 -0.79 31.77
N ARG A 88 -7.67 0.41 32.13
CA ARG A 88 -8.54 1.55 32.46
C ARG A 88 -9.35 2.01 31.25
N PHE A 89 -8.73 2.08 30.07
CA PHE A 89 -9.41 2.43 28.83
C PHE A 89 -10.52 1.43 28.49
N ARG A 90 -10.25 0.13 28.68
CA ARG A 90 -11.26 -0.92 28.53
C ARG A 90 -12.45 -0.70 29.48
N GLN A 91 -12.18 -0.51 30.78
CA GLN A 91 -13.23 -0.28 31.79
C GLN A 91 -14.04 0.97 31.49
N TRP A 92 -13.40 2.03 31.00
CA TRP A 92 -14.07 3.24 30.56
C TRP A 92 -14.99 2.98 29.36
N CYS A 93 -14.53 2.23 28.35
CA CYS A 93 -15.35 1.82 27.19
C CYS A 93 -16.56 0.97 27.59
N GLU A 94 -16.39 0.04 28.55
CA GLU A 94 -17.47 -0.82 29.05
C GLU A 94 -18.62 0.00 29.67
N GLY A 95 -18.34 1.20 30.20
CA GLY A 95 -19.36 2.12 30.71
C GLY A 95 -20.37 2.63 29.68
N PHE A 96 -20.08 2.47 28.38
CA PHE A 96 -20.95 2.91 27.28
C PHE A 96 -21.67 1.77 26.56
N GLY A 97 -21.46 0.51 26.98
CA GLY A 97 -22.02 -0.68 26.34
C GLY A 97 -21.48 -0.93 24.93
N ASP A 98 -22.33 -1.49 24.06
CA ASP A 98 -21.97 -1.78 22.67
C ASP A 98 -21.59 -0.48 21.94
N SER A 99 -20.34 -0.43 21.47
CA SER A 99 -19.77 0.74 20.83
C SER A 99 -18.86 0.39 19.66
N ILE A 100 -18.65 1.34 18.76
CA ILE A 100 -17.72 1.24 17.62
C ILE A 100 -16.69 2.34 17.75
N ILE A 101 -15.41 2.04 17.50
CA ILE A 101 -14.35 3.04 17.58
C ILE A 101 -14.31 3.87 16.28
N ALA A 102 -14.15 5.18 16.41
CA ALA A 102 -13.93 6.10 15.31
C ALA A 102 -12.56 6.77 15.47
N THR A 103 -11.79 6.87 14.39
CA THR A 103 -10.52 7.60 14.38
C THR A 103 -10.52 8.61 13.24
N TRP A 104 -9.73 9.68 13.36
CA TRP A 104 -9.60 10.63 12.25
C TRP A 104 -8.86 10.02 11.05
N GLY A 105 -7.82 9.23 11.32
CA GLY A 105 -6.96 8.62 10.31
C GLY A 105 -6.96 7.09 10.36
N PRO A 106 -6.20 6.45 9.45
CA PRO A 106 -6.12 4.98 9.39
C PRO A 106 -5.09 4.38 10.36
N ASP A 107 -4.28 5.19 11.05
CA ASP A 107 -3.03 4.75 11.67
C ASP A 107 -3.18 4.35 13.15
N ASP A 108 -4.12 4.95 13.89
CA ASP A 108 -4.29 4.76 15.34
C ASP A 108 -4.55 3.30 15.72
N ILE A 109 -5.60 2.67 15.16
CA ILE A 109 -5.97 1.30 15.55
C ILE A 109 -4.92 0.26 15.18
N PRO A 110 -4.31 0.28 13.96
CA PRO A 110 -3.17 -0.58 13.66
C PRO A 110 -1.99 -0.36 14.60
N THR A 111 -1.69 0.89 14.98
CA THR A 111 -0.61 1.24 15.91
C THR A 111 -0.88 0.68 17.31
N LEU A 112 -2.09 0.89 17.84
CA LEU A 112 -2.54 0.38 19.12
C LEU A 112 -2.44 -1.14 19.17
N ARG A 113 -3.02 -1.84 18.19
CA ARG A 113 -2.97 -3.30 18.10
C ARG A 113 -1.54 -3.83 18.01
N GLY A 114 -0.70 -3.20 17.19
CA GLY A 114 0.71 -3.59 17.06
C GLY A 114 1.48 -3.47 18.36
N GLN A 115 1.21 -2.41 19.14
CA GLN A 115 1.87 -2.18 20.42
C GLN A 115 1.35 -3.08 21.54
N CYS A 116 0.03 -3.28 21.64
CA CYS A 116 -0.56 -4.24 22.56
C CYS A 116 -0.03 -5.65 22.30
N LEU A 117 0.05 -6.08 21.03
CA LEU A 117 0.64 -7.37 20.66
C LEU A 117 2.12 -7.46 21.08
N PHE A 118 2.90 -6.40 20.90
CA PHE A 118 4.29 -6.36 21.34
C PHE A 118 4.42 -6.60 22.85
N TYR A 119 3.50 -6.04 23.63
CA TYR A 119 3.39 -6.17 25.09
C TYR A 119 2.59 -7.39 25.57
N ASN A 120 2.14 -8.27 24.66
CA ASN A 120 1.28 -9.43 24.96
C ASN A 120 -0.03 -9.07 25.68
N TYR A 121 -0.59 -7.89 25.41
CA TYR A 121 -1.90 -7.48 25.91
C TYR A 121 -3.00 -7.95 24.96
N ASP A 122 -4.07 -8.53 25.51
CA ASP A 122 -5.22 -8.97 24.72
C ASP A 122 -6.05 -7.79 24.23
N VAL A 123 -6.31 -7.78 22.93
CA VAL A 123 -7.10 -6.76 22.23
C VAL A 123 -8.37 -7.33 21.63
N SER A 124 -8.75 -8.57 21.99
CA SER A 124 -9.98 -9.21 21.50
C SER A 124 -11.25 -8.45 21.88
N TRP A 125 -11.21 -7.68 22.97
CA TRP A 125 -12.30 -6.83 23.45
C TRP A 125 -12.44 -5.52 22.66
N LEU A 126 -11.41 -5.08 21.92
CA LEU A 126 -11.50 -3.84 21.15
C LEU A 126 -12.56 -4.00 20.06
N SER A 127 -13.57 -3.14 20.12
CA SER A 127 -14.65 -3.09 19.14
C SER A 127 -14.15 -2.93 17.70
N ASP A 128 -15.06 -3.18 16.77
CA ASP A 128 -14.90 -2.72 15.40
C ASP A 128 -14.59 -1.23 15.35
N TRP A 129 -13.91 -0.81 14.28
CA TRP A 129 -13.51 0.57 14.09
C TRP A 129 -13.73 1.03 12.65
N PHE A 130 -13.77 2.35 12.46
CA PHE A 130 -13.85 2.99 11.15
C PHE A 130 -13.05 4.29 11.14
N ASN A 131 -12.59 4.70 9.96
CA ASN A 131 -11.86 5.95 9.76
C ASN A 131 -12.83 7.02 9.26
N LEU A 132 -12.96 8.13 9.99
CA LEU A 132 -13.92 9.20 9.71
C LEU A 132 -13.57 10.01 8.45
N GLN A 133 -12.30 10.12 8.09
CA GLN A 133 -11.87 11.00 7.01
C GLN A 133 -12.47 10.65 5.64
N PRO A 134 -12.49 9.38 5.17
CA PRO A 134 -13.19 9.01 3.93
C PRO A 134 -14.68 9.35 3.90
N LEU A 135 -15.36 9.26 5.04
CA LEU A 135 -16.78 9.59 5.16
C LEU A 135 -16.98 11.10 5.00
N MET A 136 -16.16 11.89 5.68
CA MET A 136 -16.13 13.33 5.54
C MET A 136 -15.84 13.75 4.10
N THR A 137 -14.78 13.22 3.48
CA THR A 137 -14.40 13.52 2.10
C THR A 137 -15.53 13.25 1.12
N ARG A 138 -16.26 12.15 1.32
CA ARG A 138 -17.40 11.75 0.48
C ARG A 138 -18.63 12.64 0.68
N GLN A 139 -19.02 12.95 1.90
CA GLN A 139 -20.24 13.72 2.17
C GLN A 139 -20.11 15.22 1.86
N TYR A 140 -18.89 15.74 1.90
CA TYR A 140 -18.59 17.15 1.64
C TYR A 140 -17.96 17.39 0.27
N ASP A 141 -18.00 16.39 -0.63
CA ASP A 141 -17.48 16.46 -2.01
C ASP A 141 -16.05 17.03 -2.11
N ILE A 142 -15.18 16.56 -1.21
CA ILE A 142 -13.81 17.07 -1.11
C ILE A 142 -12.93 16.38 -2.16
N ASP A 143 -12.40 17.17 -3.10
CA ASP A 143 -11.56 16.70 -4.22
C ASP A 143 -10.10 16.39 -3.82
N ARG A 144 -9.88 15.92 -2.58
CA ARG A 144 -8.56 15.53 -2.08
C ARG A 144 -8.64 14.20 -1.37
N PRO A 145 -7.66 13.30 -1.58
CA PRO A 145 -7.68 11.96 -0.99
C PRO A 145 -7.49 11.96 0.53
N GLN A 146 -6.88 13.01 1.08
CA GLN A 146 -6.64 13.19 2.52
C GLN A 146 -6.76 14.67 2.88
N ILE A 147 -7.30 14.94 4.06
CA ILE A 147 -7.42 16.27 4.65
C ILE A 147 -7.00 16.24 6.12
N THR A 148 -6.50 17.36 6.63
CA THR A 148 -6.15 17.45 8.06
C THR A 148 -7.42 17.55 8.91
N LEU A 149 -7.33 17.18 10.19
CA LEU A 149 -8.43 17.37 11.14
C LEU A 149 -8.82 18.85 11.21
N GLN A 150 -7.83 19.73 11.31
CA GLN A 150 -8.03 21.18 11.29
C GLN A 150 -8.85 21.64 10.08
N SER A 151 -8.50 21.18 8.87
CA SER A 151 -9.27 21.51 7.67
C SER A 151 -10.71 21.01 7.73
N ALA A 152 -10.96 19.85 8.33
CA ALA A 152 -12.31 19.33 8.48
C ALA A 152 -13.14 20.12 9.52
N VAL A 153 -12.52 20.52 10.63
CA VAL A 153 -13.11 21.40 11.64
C VAL A 153 -13.49 22.75 11.01
N GLU A 154 -12.63 23.32 10.17
CA GLU A 154 -12.92 24.54 9.40
C GLU A 154 -14.11 24.35 8.44
N ILE A 155 -14.10 23.28 7.64
CA ILE A 155 -15.16 22.99 6.67
C ILE A 155 -16.52 22.78 7.35
N THR A 156 -16.52 22.16 8.53
CA THR A 156 -17.76 21.89 9.29
C THR A 156 -18.27 23.10 10.08
N GLY A 157 -17.52 24.20 10.09
CA GLY A 157 -17.87 25.43 10.82
C GLY A 157 -17.82 25.26 12.34
N VAL A 158 -17.04 24.29 12.84
CA VAL A 158 -16.83 24.07 14.27
C VAL A 158 -15.88 25.14 14.80
N GLN A 159 -16.17 25.67 15.99
CA GLN A 159 -15.33 26.68 16.63
C GLN A 159 -14.01 26.05 17.12
N GLN A 160 -12.90 26.70 16.80
CA GLN A 160 -11.55 26.26 17.14
C GLN A 160 -11.07 27.01 18.40
N GLU A 161 -10.99 26.32 19.53
CA GLU A 161 -10.64 26.92 20.83
C GLU A 161 -9.49 26.20 21.55
N LEU A 162 -9.28 24.94 21.22
CA LEU A 162 -8.27 24.06 21.79
C LEU A 162 -7.10 23.87 20.81
N ASP A 163 -5.92 23.66 21.37
CA ASP A 163 -4.71 23.32 20.60
C ASP A 163 -4.81 21.90 20.00
N TYR A 164 -4.30 21.75 18.77
CA TYR A 164 -4.15 20.46 18.09
C TYR A 164 -2.94 19.68 18.63
N HIS A 165 -2.87 18.38 18.33
CA HIS A 165 -1.80 17.46 18.74
C HIS A 165 -1.74 17.18 20.25
N SER A 166 -2.87 17.38 20.92
CA SER A 166 -3.19 16.75 22.19
C SER A 166 -4.22 15.68 21.89
N ALA A 167 -3.95 14.43 22.27
CA ALA A 167 -4.81 13.29 21.89
C ALA A 167 -6.27 13.51 22.30
N ILE A 168 -6.53 14.08 23.49
CA ILE A 168 -7.90 14.35 23.93
C ILE A 168 -8.58 15.47 23.12
N ASN A 169 -7.84 16.52 22.76
CA ASN A 169 -8.39 17.63 21.97
C ASN A 169 -8.70 17.18 20.55
N ASP A 170 -7.81 16.39 19.94
CA ASP A 170 -8.00 15.86 18.59
C ASP A 170 -9.13 14.82 18.57
N ALA A 171 -9.28 13.99 19.61
CA ALA A 171 -10.45 13.14 19.78
C ALA A 171 -11.75 13.97 19.92
N TYR A 172 -11.74 15.06 20.67
CA TYR A 172 -12.90 15.95 20.83
C TYR A 172 -13.28 16.66 19.51
N TYR A 173 -12.33 17.21 18.78
CA TYR A 173 -12.59 17.80 17.47
C TYR A 173 -13.08 16.76 16.46
N THR A 174 -12.50 15.56 16.48
CA THR A 174 -12.98 14.44 15.65
C THR A 174 -14.42 14.07 16.02
N ALA A 175 -14.78 14.10 17.31
CA ALA A 175 -16.16 13.88 17.76
C ALA A 175 -17.11 14.98 17.26
N LEU A 176 -16.69 16.24 17.30
CA LEU A 176 -17.47 17.35 16.74
C LEU A 176 -17.72 17.18 15.24
N VAL A 177 -16.68 16.81 14.47
CA VAL A 177 -16.83 16.48 13.04
C VAL A 177 -17.76 15.28 12.85
N LEU A 178 -17.63 14.23 13.66
CA LEU A 178 -18.50 13.05 13.61
C LEU A 178 -19.98 13.41 13.78
N THR A 179 -20.31 14.36 14.67
CA THR A 179 -21.71 14.82 14.85
C THR A 179 -22.31 15.50 13.61
N LYS A 180 -21.47 15.90 12.64
CA LYS A 180 -21.91 16.50 11.37
C LYS A 180 -22.11 15.49 10.24
N ILE A 181 -21.67 14.24 10.43
CA ILE A 181 -21.82 13.18 9.43
C ILE A 181 -23.23 12.59 9.51
N ASN A 182 -23.89 12.53 8.35
CA ASN A 182 -25.23 11.95 8.24
C ASN A 182 -25.15 10.45 8.02
N ASN A 183 -26.10 9.68 8.57
CA ASN A 183 -26.26 8.25 8.32
C ASN A 183 -24.95 7.42 8.48
N ILE A 184 -24.28 7.61 9.63
CA ILE A 184 -23.03 6.92 9.97
C ILE A 184 -23.09 5.39 9.73
N PRO A 185 -24.17 4.65 10.07
CA PRO A 185 -24.21 3.21 9.82
C PRO A 185 -24.04 2.81 8.35
N SER A 186 -24.71 3.50 7.41
CA SER A 186 -24.55 3.22 5.97
C SER A 186 -23.16 3.59 5.45
N GLU A 187 -22.58 4.65 5.99
CA GLU A 187 -21.24 5.10 5.64
C GLU A 187 -20.14 4.13 6.12
N ILE A 188 -20.27 3.58 7.34
CA ILE A 188 -19.40 2.50 7.83
C ILE A 188 -19.51 1.27 6.92
N GLU A 189 -20.71 0.90 6.48
CA GLU A 189 -20.90 -0.21 5.55
C GLU A 189 -20.23 0.07 4.18
N TRP A 190 -20.32 1.30 3.69
CA TRP A 190 -19.62 1.71 2.47
C TRP A 190 -18.10 1.62 2.63
N GLN A 191 -17.56 2.16 3.72
CA GLN A 191 -16.12 2.10 3.99
C GLN A 191 -15.66 0.65 4.11
N ARG A 192 -16.39 -0.23 4.79
CA ARG A 192 -16.07 -1.66 4.84
C ARG A 192 -16.00 -2.30 3.45
N LYS A 193 -16.88 -1.91 2.52
CA LYS A 193 -16.83 -2.38 1.12
C LYS A 193 -15.59 -1.86 0.39
N VAL A 194 -15.19 -0.61 0.62
CA VAL A 194 -13.99 0.02 0.05
C VAL A 194 -12.71 -0.60 0.65
N ASP A 195 -12.65 -0.74 1.96
CA ASP A 195 -11.51 -1.34 2.66
C ASP A 195 -11.39 -2.82 2.31
N TYR A 196 -12.49 -3.57 2.24
CA TYR A 196 -12.46 -4.91 1.67
C TYR A 196 -11.92 -4.86 0.24
N ALA A 197 -12.33 -3.91 -0.60
CA ALA A 197 -11.75 -3.79 -1.93
C ALA A 197 -10.24 -3.49 -1.94
N HIS A 198 -9.70 -2.77 -0.96
CA HIS A 198 -8.28 -2.39 -0.89
C HIS A 198 -7.39 -3.39 -0.15
N THR A 199 -7.92 -4.04 0.90
CA THR A 199 -7.22 -4.97 1.78
C THR A 199 -7.40 -6.42 1.38
N ASN A 200 -8.40 -6.72 0.53
CA ASN A 200 -8.59 -8.06 0.03
C ASN A 200 -7.33 -8.51 -0.73
N PRO A 201 -6.63 -9.56 -0.26
CA PRO A 201 -5.45 -10.09 -0.93
C PRO A 201 -5.74 -10.55 -2.37
N PHE A 202 -7.01 -10.76 -2.71
CA PHE A 202 -7.50 -11.06 -4.05
C PHE A 202 -7.65 -9.84 -4.99
N ARG A 203 -7.66 -8.59 -4.49
CA ARG A 203 -7.61 -7.35 -5.31
C ARG A 203 -6.22 -6.71 -5.35
N ARG A 204 -5.32 -7.07 -4.43
CA ARG A 204 -3.86 -6.82 -4.51
C ARG A 204 -3.11 -7.77 -5.45
N ILE A 205 -3.80 -8.47 -6.33
CA ILE A 205 -3.15 -9.34 -7.30
C ILE A 205 -2.57 -8.48 -8.41
N CYS A 206 -1.32 -8.08 -8.22
CA CYS A 206 -0.38 -7.86 -9.31
C CYS A 206 0.59 -9.04 -9.28
N GLN A 207 0.10 -10.24 -9.60
CA GLN A 207 1.01 -11.37 -9.77
C GLN A 207 1.77 -11.16 -11.07
N THR A 208 3.09 -11.30 -11.00
CA THR A 208 3.95 -11.22 -12.17
C THR A 208 4.67 -12.56 -12.32
N SER A 209 4.63 -13.11 -13.53
CA SER A 209 5.42 -14.27 -13.93
C SER A 209 6.33 -13.87 -15.08
N TYR A 210 7.48 -14.53 -15.19
CA TYR A 210 8.46 -14.24 -16.24
C TYR A 210 9.10 -15.52 -16.75
N GLY A 211 9.76 -15.42 -17.89
CA GLY A 211 10.54 -16.50 -18.49
C GLY A 211 11.12 -16.07 -19.83
N THR A 212 11.75 -16.99 -20.55
CA THR A 212 12.34 -16.72 -21.85
C THR A 212 11.64 -17.49 -22.97
N VAL A 213 11.64 -16.92 -24.18
CA VAL A 213 11.20 -17.57 -25.42
C VAL A 213 12.06 -17.11 -26.59
N LYS A 214 12.15 -17.93 -27.66
CA LYS A 214 12.91 -17.60 -28.87
C LYS A 214 12.19 -16.65 -29.83
N THR A 215 10.92 -16.33 -29.56
CA THR A 215 10.09 -15.47 -30.42
C THR A 215 9.09 -14.69 -29.60
N ALA A 216 8.90 -13.41 -29.93
CA ALA A 216 7.83 -12.58 -29.38
C ALA A 216 6.50 -12.73 -30.15
N ARG A 217 6.46 -13.53 -31.23
CA ARG A 217 5.22 -13.83 -31.96
C ARG A 217 4.44 -14.90 -31.23
N MET A 218 3.31 -14.51 -30.63
CA MET A 218 2.55 -15.40 -29.76
C MET A 218 2.12 -16.72 -30.44
N ASN A 219 1.70 -16.66 -31.72
CA ASN A 219 1.31 -17.84 -32.50
C ASN A 219 2.48 -18.81 -32.76
N SER A 220 3.72 -18.34 -32.62
CA SER A 220 4.94 -19.14 -32.81
C SER A 220 5.54 -19.59 -31.47
N VAL A 221 4.95 -19.23 -30.33
CA VAL A 221 5.38 -19.71 -29.01
C VAL A 221 4.87 -21.14 -28.82
N PRO A 222 5.72 -22.10 -28.40
CA PRO A 222 5.30 -23.48 -28.16
C PRO A 222 4.11 -23.59 -27.20
N ARG A 223 3.13 -24.43 -27.53
CA ARG A 223 1.91 -24.61 -26.70
C ARG A 223 2.21 -25.01 -25.25
N LEU A 224 3.25 -25.82 -25.04
CA LEU A 224 3.68 -26.27 -23.70
C LEU A 224 4.49 -25.23 -22.92
N SER A 225 4.77 -24.06 -23.50
CA SER A 225 5.50 -22.98 -22.83
C SER A 225 4.80 -22.52 -21.55
N PRO A 226 5.52 -22.20 -20.46
CA PRO A 226 4.95 -21.57 -19.27
C PRO A 226 4.21 -20.26 -19.57
N LEU A 227 4.53 -19.58 -20.68
CA LEU A 227 3.79 -18.41 -21.15
C LEU A 227 2.32 -18.72 -21.45
N ASN A 228 2.04 -19.90 -22.00
CA ASN A 228 0.70 -20.39 -22.36
C ASN A 228 -0.04 -21.07 -21.18
N ARG A 229 0.57 -21.12 -19.99
CA ARG A 229 -0.10 -21.61 -18.78
C ARG A 229 -0.83 -20.46 -18.07
N TYR A 230 -2.12 -20.67 -17.82
CA TYR A 230 -2.99 -19.72 -17.14
C TYR A 230 -3.57 -20.36 -15.89
N VAL A 231 -3.20 -19.80 -14.75
CA VAL A 231 -3.70 -20.19 -13.43
C VAL A 231 -4.34 -18.94 -12.84
N CYS A 232 -5.55 -19.09 -12.31
CA CYS A 232 -6.22 -18.01 -11.64
C CYS A 232 -5.38 -17.57 -10.42
N PRO A 233 -4.90 -16.32 -10.38
CA PRO A 233 -4.07 -15.86 -9.27
C PRO A 233 -4.87 -15.70 -7.97
N ILE A 234 -6.21 -15.74 -8.04
CA ILE A 234 -7.13 -15.62 -6.91
C ILE A 234 -7.32 -16.98 -6.24
N CYS A 235 -7.73 -18.00 -6.99
CA CYS A 235 -8.10 -19.30 -6.41
C CYS A 235 -7.12 -20.44 -6.70
N GLY A 236 -6.04 -20.19 -7.45
CA GLY A 236 -5.04 -21.20 -7.83
C GLY A 236 -5.54 -22.25 -8.81
N LYS A 237 -6.81 -22.20 -9.24
CA LYS A 237 -7.38 -23.15 -10.20
C LYS A 237 -6.98 -22.81 -11.64
N PRO A 238 -6.98 -23.78 -12.57
CA PRO A 238 -6.80 -23.52 -13.98
C PRO A 238 -7.77 -22.44 -14.47
N ALA A 239 -7.27 -21.56 -15.33
CA ALA A 239 -8.06 -20.52 -15.98
C ALA A 239 -7.95 -20.65 -17.49
N THR A 240 -9.01 -20.27 -18.19
CA THR A 240 -9.09 -20.29 -19.65
C THR A 240 -9.15 -18.88 -20.18
N LEU A 241 -8.41 -18.61 -21.25
CA LEU A 241 -8.53 -17.35 -21.97
C LEU A 241 -9.96 -17.23 -22.54
N LYS A 242 -10.55 -16.03 -22.45
CA LYS A 242 -11.80 -15.68 -23.14
C LYS A 242 -11.67 -15.87 -24.65
N GLY A 243 -10.46 -15.72 -25.19
CA GLY A 243 -10.12 -16.07 -26.56
C GLY A 243 -8.61 -16.10 -26.78
N LYS A 244 -8.04 -15.06 -27.40
CA LYS A 244 -6.61 -14.97 -27.74
C LYS A 244 -5.94 -13.77 -27.06
N LEU A 245 -4.62 -13.81 -26.94
CA LEU A 245 -3.84 -12.61 -26.64
C LEU A 245 -3.95 -11.62 -27.81
N VAL A 246 -4.52 -10.47 -27.53
CA VAL A 246 -4.69 -9.36 -28.47
C VAL A 246 -3.46 -8.45 -28.38
N TRP A 247 -2.91 -8.10 -29.52
CA TRP A 247 -1.77 -7.19 -29.61
C TRP A 247 -2.25 -5.76 -29.33
N LEU A 248 -1.65 -5.08 -28.36
CA LEU A 248 -1.98 -3.70 -28.03
C LEU A 248 -1.04 -2.71 -28.72
N ARG A 249 0.26 -2.99 -28.63
CA ARG A 249 1.35 -2.17 -29.16
C ARG A 249 2.61 -3.03 -29.27
N PRO A 250 3.70 -2.58 -29.93
CA PRO A 250 4.90 -3.38 -30.10
C PRO A 250 5.35 -4.03 -28.78
N MET A 251 5.57 -5.34 -28.81
CA MET A 251 6.00 -6.14 -27.67
C MET A 251 5.01 -6.22 -26.48
N ASN A 252 3.76 -5.78 -26.62
CA ASN A 252 2.76 -5.80 -25.55
C ASN A 252 1.45 -6.43 -26.04
N TYR A 253 0.94 -7.38 -25.27
CA TYR A 253 -0.30 -8.09 -25.52
C TYR A 253 -1.21 -8.02 -24.29
N MET A 254 -2.51 -8.15 -24.51
CA MET A 254 -3.53 -8.24 -23.48
C MET A 254 -4.49 -9.39 -23.75
N ALA A 255 -5.01 -10.00 -22.70
CA ALA A 255 -6.16 -10.88 -22.78
C ALA A 255 -7.03 -10.75 -21.53
N VAL A 256 -8.25 -11.24 -21.62
CA VAL A 256 -9.08 -11.59 -20.46
C VAL A 256 -9.10 -13.11 -20.34
N MET A 257 -8.99 -13.60 -19.11
CA MET A 257 -9.13 -15.01 -18.78
C MET A 257 -10.12 -15.19 -17.64
N HIS A 258 -10.80 -16.33 -17.64
CA HIS A 258 -11.81 -16.67 -16.65
C HIS A 258 -11.45 -17.96 -15.92
N CYS A 259 -11.81 -18.00 -14.65
CA CYS A 259 -12.03 -19.25 -13.93
C CYS A 259 -13.51 -19.27 -13.49
N ASN A 260 -13.96 -20.36 -12.86
CA ASN A 260 -15.35 -20.53 -12.44
C ASN A 260 -15.91 -19.42 -11.54
N LYS A 261 -15.06 -18.57 -10.93
CA LYS A 261 -15.49 -17.53 -9.99
C LYS A 261 -14.99 -16.12 -10.31
N HIS A 262 -14.03 -15.96 -11.24
CA HIS A 262 -13.30 -14.69 -11.40
C HIS A 262 -12.94 -14.41 -12.84
N SER A 263 -12.97 -13.12 -13.21
CA SER A 263 -12.46 -12.58 -14.46
C SER A 263 -11.14 -11.84 -14.23
N ILE A 264 -10.11 -12.13 -15.02
CA ILE A 264 -8.74 -11.63 -14.82
C ILE A 264 -8.21 -11.05 -16.13
N LYS A 265 -7.72 -9.81 -16.08
CA LYS A 265 -6.92 -9.19 -17.13
C LYS A 265 -5.49 -9.69 -17.06
N VAL A 266 -4.96 -10.11 -18.19
CA VAL A 266 -3.57 -10.52 -18.37
C VAL A 266 -2.90 -9.60 -19.36
N THR A 267 -1.74 -9.06 -19.00
CA THR A 267 -0.87 -8.33 -19.94
C THR A 267 0.47 -9.04 -20.07
N VAL A 268 0.97 -9.18 -21.30
CA VAL A 268 2.26 -9.81 -21.59
C VAL A 268 3.15 -8.79 -22.29
N ARG A 269 4.30 -8.51 -21.71
CA ARG A 269 5.33 -7.66 -22.31
C ARG A 269 6.56 -8.49 -22.66
N PHE A 270 7.12 -8.26 -23.83
CA PHE A 270 8.38 -8.85 -24.26
C PHE A 270 9.52 -7.82 -24.24
N GLU A 271 10.73 -8.28 -23.96
CA GLU A 271 11.97 -7.52 -24.03
C GLU A 271 13.04 -8.34 -24.76
N LYS A 272 13.66 -7.76 -25.79
CA LYS A 272 14.67 -8.44 -26.60
C LYS A 272 15.99 -8.56 -25.82
N LYS A 273 16.60 -9.75 -25.82
CA LYS A 273 17.93 -10.03 -25.25
C LYS A 273 18.98 -10.19 -26.36
N ALA A 274 20.25 -10.14 -25.98
CA ALA A 274 21.40 -10.09 -26.91
C ALA A 274 21.61 -11.39 -27.71
N ASP A 275 21.09 -12.51 -27.20
CA ASP A 275 21.22 -13.89 -27.67
C ASP A 275 20.13 -14.33 -28.67
N ARG A 276 19.33 -13.39 -29.19
CA ARG A 276 18.12 -13.66 -29.99
C ARG A 276 16.98 -14.31 -29.18
N GLU A 277 17.02 -14.26 -27.86
CA GLU A 277 15.89 -14.60 -27.00
C GLU A 277 15.10 -13.37 -26.57
N TYR A 278 13.90 -13.61 -26.04
CA TYR A 278 13.02 -12.60 -25.48
C TYR A 278 12.67 -12.97 -24.04
N LEU A 279 12.89 -12.03 -23.13
CA LEU A 279 12.31 -12.09 -21.79
C LEU A 279 10.84 -11.67 -21.89
N TRP A 280 9.93 -12.49 -21.39
CA TRP A 280 8.54 -12.11 -21.25
C TRP A 280 8.19 -11.87 -19.79
N THR A 281 7.30 -10.90 -19.57
CA THR A 281 6.74 -10.54 -18.27
C THR A 281 5.23 -10.56 -18.41
N LYS A 282 4.56 -11.47 -17.70
CA LYS A 282 3.11 -11.66 -17.70
C LYS A 282 2.55 -11.18 -16.37
N ARG A 283 1.73 -10.14 -16.42
CA ARG A 283 1.08 -9.51 -15.26
C ARG A 283 -0.40 -9.83 -15.26
N TYR A 284 -0.90 -10.25 -14.09
CA TYR A 284 -2.30 -10.54 -13.85
C TYR A 284 -2.90 -9.44 -12.97
N VAL A 285 -4.09 -8.97 -13.32
CA VAL A 285 -4.89 -8.00 -12.57
C VAL A 285 -6.34 -8.47 -12.62
N LEU A 286 -7.12 -8.29 -11.55
CA LEU A 286 -8.56 -8.55 -11.62
C LEU A 286 -9.17 -7.70 -12.74
N SER A 287 -9.99 -8.31 -13.60
CA SER A 287 -10.69 -7.57 -14.67
C SER A 287 -11.89 -6.86 -14.07
N ASP A 288 -12.13 -5.63 -14.50
CA ASP A 288 -13.42 -4.96 -14.34
C ASP A 288 -14.21 -4.98 -15.66
N GLU A 289 -15.42 -4.41 -15.64
CA GLU A 289 -16.31 -4.33 -16.82
C GLU A 289 -15.67 -3.52 -17.96
N LYS A 290 -14.88 -2.50 -17.65
CA LYS A 290 -14.20 -1.67 -18.67
C LYS A 290 -13.13 -2.46 -19.41
N ASP A 291 -12.37 -3.29 -18.69
CA ASP A 291 -11.36 -4.16 -19.26
C ASP A 291 -11.95 -5.24 -20.18
N GLU A 292 -13.12 -5.80 -19.79
CA GLU A 292 -13.83 -6.77 -20.63
C GLU A 292 -14.36 -6.13 -21.92
N ASN A 293 -15.00 -4.97 -21.80
CA ASN A 293 -15.51 -4.21 -22.95
C ASN A 293 -14.37 -3.79 -23.90
N LEU A 294 -13.23 -3.36 -23.35
CA LEU A 294 -12.04 -3.05 -24.14
C LEU A 294 -11.55 -4.28 -24.89
N TYR A 295 -11.42 -5.43 -24.22
CA TYR A 295 -10.96 -6.65 -24.85
C TYR A 295 -11.91 -7.12 -25.97
N ASP A 296 -13.22 -7.09 -25.74
CA ASP A 296 -14.22 -7.48 -26.74
C ASP A 296 -14.20 -6.56 -27.96
N SER A 297 -13.93 -5.27 -27.76
CA SER A 297 -13.76 -4.31 -28.87
C SER A 297 -12.51 -4.55 -29.73
N LEU A 298 -11.51 -5.27 -29.20
CA LEU A 298 -10.22 -5.48 -29.85
C LEU A 298 -10.06 -6.89 -30.43
N ILE A 299 -10.70 -7.91 -29.84
CA ILE A 299 -10.48 -9.32 -30.23
C ILE A 299 -10.92 -9.62 -31.67
N ASN A 300 -11.96 -8.92 -32.13
CA ASN A 300 -12.57 -9.06 -33.46
C ASN A 300 -12.09 -8.02 -34.48
N LYS A 301 -11.26 -7.06 -34.07
CA LYS A 301 -10.58 -6.17 -35.02
C LYS A 301 -9.38 -6.93 -35.55
N ASP A 302 -9.36 -7.19 -36.85
CA ASP A 302 -8.16 -7.64 -37.56
C ASP A 302 -7.13 -6.52 -37.54
N LEU A 303 -6.45 -6.37 -36.40
CA LEU A 303 -5.30 -5.51 -36.27
C LEU A 303 -4.22 -6.06 -37.21
N PRO A 304 -3.71 -5.25 -38.15
CA PRO A 304 -2.78 -5.73 -39.15
C PRO A 304 -1.60 -6.43 -38.48
N ALA A 305 -1.26 -7.61 -39.00
CA ALA A 305 -0.10 -8.33 -38.53
C ALA A 305 1.12 -7.39 -38.58
N PRO A 306 1.95 -7.33 -37.53
CA PRO A 306 3.03 -6.36 -37.45
C PRO A 306 3.93 -6.46 -38.68
N ALA A 307 4.00 -5.38 -39.45
CA ALA A 307 5.05 -5.16 -40.43
C ALA A 307 6.36 -5.02 -39.65
N PHE A 308 7.01 -6.15 -39.39
CA PHE A 308 8.40 -6.13 -38.99
C PHE A 308 9.16 -5.65 -40.20
N VAL A 309 9.59 -4.39 -40.19
CA VAL A 309 10.61 -3.90 -41.12
C VAL A 309 11.82 -4.80 -40.92
N THR A 310 11.96 -5.82 -41.75
CA THR A 310 13.23 -6.49 -41.95
C THR A 310 14.07 -5.49 -42.70
N ASP A 311 14.84 -4.70 -41.97
CA ASP A 311 15.83 -3.83 -42.56
C ASP A 311 16.89 -4.72 -43.21
N ARG A 312 16.67 -5.05 -44.48
CA ARG A 312 17.58 -5.83 -45.33
C ARG A 312 17.92 -5.12 -46.63
N THR A 313 17.51 -3.87 -46.82
CA THR A 313 17.79 -3.16 -48.09
C THR A 313 18.16 -1.69 -47.92
N VAL A 314 18.79 -1.30 -46.81
CA VAL A 314 19.56 -0.04 -46.78
C VAL A 314 21.04 -0.39 -46.75
N LYS A 315 21.70 -0.32 -47.91
CA LYS A 315 23.16 -0.29 -47.96
C LYS A 315 23.59 1.02 -47.29
N PRO A 316 24.52 1.01 -46.33
CA PRO A 316 24.98 2.23 -45.69
C PRO A 316 25.72 3.08 -46.74
N ASP A 317 25.21 4.29 -46.97
CA ASP A 317 25.93 5.32 -47.71
C ASP A 317 27.20 5.68 -46.91
N ARG A 318 28.36 5.44 -47.52
CA ARG A 318 29.68 5.65 -46.90
C ARG A 318 30.13 7.11 -46.97
N SER A 319 29.27 8.04 -47.37
CA SER A 319 29.63 9.46 -47.53
C SER A 319 29.30 10.35 -46.33
N ASP A 320 28.53 9.87 -45.33
CA ASP A 320 28.15 10.71 -44.19
C ASP A 320 29.18 10.67 -43.04
N LYS A 321 29.92 11.76 -42.88
CA LYS A 321 31.02 11.93 -41.92
C LYS A 321 30.58 12.27 -40.49
N THR A 322 29.30 12.20 -40.15
CA THR A 322 28.81 12.71 -38.86
C THR A 322 28.71 11.68 -37.72
N TYR A 323 28.90 10.38 -37.99
CA TYR A 323 28.89 9.32 -36.95
C TYR A 323 30.28 9.00 -36.39
N ARG A 324 30.95 9.99 -35.80
CA ARG A 324 32.11 9.76 -34.90
C ARG A 324 32.02 10.67 -33.68
N ARG A 325 31.10 10.35 -32.77
CA ARG A 325 31.18 10.69 -31.34
C ARG A 325 30.25 9.72 -30.62
N PHE A 326 30.70 9.19 -29.48
CA PHE A 326 30.07 8.14 -28.68
C PHE A 326 30.42 6.69 -29.06
N LEU A 327 31.71 6.36 -28.92
CA LEU A 327 32.10 5.04 -28.42
C LEU A 327 32.94 5.23 -27.14
N PRO A 328 32.64 4.54 -26.02
CA PRO A 328 33.44 4.62 -24.81
C PRO A 328 34.80 3.92 -25.01
N LYS A 329 35.87 4.59 -24.55
CA LYS A 329 37.25 4.10 -24.59
C LYS A 329 37.37 2.76 -23.86
N GLN A 330 37.77 1.71 -24.56
CA GLN A 330 38.12 0.43 -23.95
C GLN A 330 39.47 0.54 -23.23
N ASN A 331 39.49 0.06 -21.98
CA ASN A 331 40.65 -0.06 -21.11
C ASN A 331 41.77 -0.88 -21.77
N THR A 332 42.96 -0.29 -21.86
CA THR A 332 44.19 -0.95 -22.26
C THR A 332 44.75 -1.79 -21.10
N ARG A 333 44.54 -3.11 -21.12
CA ARG A 333 45.38 -4.04 -20.35
C ARG A 333 46.63 -4.38 -21.16
N ARG A 334 47.78 -3.94 -20.63
CA ARG A 334 49.15 -4.27 -21.06
C ARG A 334 49.31 -5.78 -21.22
N LYS A 335 49.71 -6.24 -22.41
CA LYS A 335 50.34 -7.54 -22.62
C LYS A 335 51.85 -7.39 -22.41
N THR A 336 52.36 -7.97 -21.33
CA THR A 336 53.79 -8.25 -21.17
C THR A 336 54.18 -9.41 -22.08
N LYS A 337 55.26 -9.19 -22.85
CA LYS A 337 55.99 -10.19 -23.62
C LYS A 337 56.52 -11.28 -22.69
N MET A 338 56.37 -12.54 -23.07
CA MET A 338 57.37 -13.57 -22.78
C MET A 338 57.53 -14.49 -23.98
N SER A 339 58.79 -14.76 -24.27
CA SER A 339 59.39 -15.32 -25.47
C SER A 339 59.48 -16.85 -25.43
N SER A 340 59.33 -17.44 -26.61
CA SER A 340 60.03 -18.62 -27.17
C SER A 340 60.33 -19.83 -26.26
N GLU A 341 59.63 -20.92 -26.58
CA GLU A 341 60.17 -22.24 -26.96
C GLU A 341 61.49 -22.73 -26.33
N ARG A 342 61.40 -23.87 -25.63
CA ARG A 342 62.16 -25.10 -25.94
C ARG A 342 61.80 -26.20 -24.93
N LYS A 343 61.30 -27.33 -25.44
CA LYS A 343 61.74 -28.69 -25.08
C LYS A 343 61.19 -29.71 -26.08
N ASN A 344 62.15 -30.29 -26.80
CA ASN A 344 62.16 -31.44 -27.69
C ASN A 344 61.22 -32.60 -27.33
N ASN A 345 60.69 -33.23 -28.38
CA ASN A 345 60.70 -34.68 -28.57
C ASN A 345 61.11 -34.92 -30.04
N GLY A 346 62.15 -35.73 -30.27
CA GLY A 346 62.64 -36.13 -31.60
C GLY A 346 63.99 -35.54 -31.93
#